data_AF-A0A059A117-F1
#
_entry.id   AF-A0A059A117-F1
#
_cell.length_a   1.000
_cell.length_b   1.000
_cell.length_c   1.000
_cell.angle_alpha   90.00
_cell.angle_beta   90.00
_cell.angle_gamma   90.00
#
_symmetry.space_group_name_H-M   'P 1'
#
loop_
_entity.id
_entity.type
_entity.pdbx_description
1 polymer ?
#
loop_
_entity_poly.entity_id
_entity_poly.type
_entity_poly.pdbx_seq_one_letter_code
_entity_poly.pdbx_strand_id
1 'polypeptide(L)'
;MERVLDDESEKKILQALEYAGVFTSGGLIKEKVLFCSTENGRSSFVRQLEPDWHIDTNPEVISQLAVKFLLSLLAQWVLSAFMIFIKYQLHVTPMRPERTASNVFTSASVEQFFGSI
;
A
#
# COMPACT_ATOMS: atom_id res chain seq x y z
N MET A 1 -12.16 10.86 0.59
CA MET A 1 -11.63 9.50 0.83
C MET A 1 -12.04 9.08 2.22
N GLU A 2 -12.77 7.98 2.31
CA GLU A 2 -13.33 7.47 3.56
C GLU A 2 -12.19 6.89 4.42
N ARG A 3 -12.09 7.32 5.68
CA ARG A 3 -11.12 6.78 6.64
C ARG A 3 -11.83 5.70 7.45
N VAL A 4 -11.14 4.62 7.78
CA VAL A 4 -11.65 3.66 8.77
C VAL A 4 -11.63 4.33 10.13
N LEU A 5 -12.81 4.73 10.62
CA LEU A 5 -12.99 5.36 11.94
C LEU A 5 -13.65 4.41 12.94
N ASP A 6 -14.30 3.37 12.44
CA ASP A 6 -15.20 2.48 13.17
C ASP A 6 -15.38 1.15 12.42
N ASP A 7 -15.84 0.12 13.13
CA ASP A 7 -16.03 -1.25 12.60
C ASP A 7 -17.02 -1.30 11.40
N GLU A 8 -17.98 -0.38 11.34
CA GLU A 8 -18.94 -0.27 10.23
C GLU A 8 -18.23 0.25 8.96
N SER A 9 -17.43 1.31 9.09
CA SER A 9 -16.58 1.82 8.00
C SER A 9 -15.54 0.79 7.53
N GLU A 10 -14.98 0.01 8.46
CA GLU A 10 -14.07 -1.10 8.11
C GLU A 10 -14.77 -2.14 7.24
N LYS A 11 -15.96 -2.60 7.66
CA LYS A 11 -16.74 -3.58 6.88
C LYS A 11 -17.09 -3.07 5.50
N LYS A 12 -17.45 -1.80 5.36
CA LYS A 12 -17.76 -1.18 4.05
C LYS A 12 -16.54 -1.20 3.13
N ILE A 13 -15.36 -0.86 3.66
CA ILE A 13 -14.12 -0.88 2.89
C ILE A 13 -13.74 -2.31 2.52
N LEU A 14 -13.85 -3.28 3.44
CA LEU A 14 -13.62 -4.69 3.13
C LEU A 14 -14.60 -5.22 2.07
N GLN A 15 -15.87 -4.85 2.14
CA GLN A 15 -16.87 -5.20 1.11
C GLN A 15 -16.56 -4.56 -0.24
N ALA A 16 -16.11 -3.30 -0.27
CA ALA A 16 -15.69 -2.64 -1.50
C ALA A 16 -14.46 -3.31 -2.13
N LEU A 17 -13.46 -3.68 -1.31
CA LEU A 17 -12.28 -4.43 -1.75
C LEU A 17 -12.64 -5.82 -2.28
N GLU A 18 -13.61 -6.49 -1.65
CA GLU A 18 -14.14 -7.78 -2.08
C GLU A 18 -14.89 -7.67 -3.41
N TYR A 19 -15.76 -6.66 -3.54
CA TYR A 19 -16.45 -6.36 -4.79
C TYR A 19 -15.48 -5.98 -5.93
N ALA A 20 -14.37 -5.32 -5.59
CA ALA A 20 -13.29 -4.99 -6.51
C ALA A 20 -12.42 -6.20 -6.92
N GLY A 21 -12.67 -7.40 -6.39
CA GLY A 21 -11.90 -8.61 -6.71
C GLY A 21 -10.48 -8.64 -6.13
N VAL A 22 -10.18 -7.74 -5.17
CA VAL A 22 -8.84 -7.61 -4.57
C VAL A 22 -8.43 -8.89 -3.84
N PHE A 23 -9.39 -9.54 -3.18
CA PHE A 23 -9.16 -10.80 -2.44
C PHE A 23 -9.20 -12.05 -3.31
N THR A 24 -9.71 -11.98 -4.54
CA THR A 24 -9.78 -13.12 -5.46
C THR A 24 -8.59 -13.15 -6.40
N SER A 25 -8.35 -12.05 -7.11
CA SER A 25 -7.37 -11.95 -8.21
C SER A 25 -6.10 -11.21 -7.79
N GLY A 26 -6.23 -10.30 -6.81
CA GLY A 26 -5.11 -9.48 -6.29
C GLY A 26 -4.20 -10.20 -5.28
N GLY A 27 -4.55 -11.42 -4.87
CA GLY A 27 -3.75 -12.23 -3.94
C GLY A 27 -3.68 -11.70 -2.50
N LEU A 28 -4.50 -10.71 -2.14
CA LEU A 28 -4.62 -10.24 -0.76
C LEU A 28 -5.45 -11.22 0.07
N ILE A 29 -5.03 -11.47 1.32
CA ILE A 29 -5.76 -12.29 2.28
C ILE A 29 -6.59 -11.35 3.16
N LYS A 30 -7.91 -11.51 3.14
CA LYS A 30 -8.88 -10.65 3.85
C LYS A 30 -8.56 -10.53 5.35
N GLU A 31 -8.16 -11.63 5.97
CA GLU A 31 -7.81 -11.72 7.40
C GLU A 31 -6.46 -11.07 7.75
N LYS A 32 -5.68 -10.67 6.75
CA LYS A 32 -4.36 -10.02 6.94
C LYS A 32 -4.38 -8.54 6.56
N VAL A 33 -5.53 -7.97 6.26
CA VAL A 33 -5.66 -6.53 5.99
C VAL A 33 -5.57 -5.77 7.31
N LEU A 34 -4.70 -4.77 7.35
CA LEU A 34 -4.51 -3.90 8.52
C LEU A 34 -4.78 -2.45 8.16
N PHE A 35 -5.59 -1.79 8.98
CA PHE A 35 -5.91 -0.38 8.83
C PHE A 35 -5.16 0.44 9.87
N CYS A 36 -4.62 1.60 9.47
CA CYS A 36 -4.00 2.53 10.40
C CYS A 36 -4.23 3.98 9.97
N SER A 37 -4.78 4.78 10.87
CA SER A 37 -5.14 6.18 10.63
C SER A 37 -3.94 7.13 10.67
N THR A 38 -2.89 6.80 11.43
CA THR A 38 -1.70 7.65 11.58
C THR A 38 -0.62 7.29 10.56
N GLU A 39 0.04 8.31 10.00
CA GLU A 39 1.15 8.14 9.06
C GLU A 39 2.30 7.35 9.68
N ASN A 40 2.67 7.69 10.91
CA ASN A 40 3.73 7.00 11.64
C ASN A 40 3.39 5.52 11.90
N GLY A 41 2.11 5.22 12.14
CA GLY A 41 1.64 3.84 12.33
C GLY A 41 1.70 3.01 11.06
N ARG A 42 1.31 3.59 9.90
CA ARG A 42 1.44 2.93 8.59
C ARG A 42 2.89 2.59 8.26
N SER A 43 3.79 3.55 8.45
CA SER A 43 5.24 3.31 8.32
C SER A 43 5.75 2.29 9.33
N SER A 44 5.22 2.26 10.56
CA SER A 44 5.62 1.28 11.57
C SER A 44 5.18 -0.15 11.23
N PHE A 45 3.95 -0.34 10.76
CA PHE A 45 3.43 -1.65 10.34
C PHE A 45 4.20 -2.21 9.16
N VAL A 46 4.42 -1.38 8.14
CA VAL A 46 5.24 -1.75 6.98
C VAL A 46 6.61 -2.24 7.42
N ARG A 47 7.25 -1.55 8.39
CA ARG A 47 8.58 -1.91 8.89
C ARG A 47 8.66 -3.24 9.64
N GLN A 48 7.56 -3.67 10.26
CA GLN A 48 7.54 -4.85 11.12
C GLN A 48 6.96 -6.07 10.42
N LEU A 49 6.03 -5.85 9.49
CA LEU A 49 5.25 -6.92 8.86
C LEU A 49 5.70 -7.22 7.44
N GLU A 50 6.47 -6.31 6.82
CA GLU A 50 6.96 -6.44 5.44
C GLU A 50 5.84 -6.86 4.45
N PRO A 51 4.76 -6.07 4.35
CA PRO A 51 3.60 -6.47 3.57
C PRO A 51 3.92 -6.48 2.08
N ASP A 52 3.33 -7.44 1.37
CA ASP A 52 3.43 -7.53 -0.09
C ASP A 52 2.80 -6.30 -0.77
N TRP A 53 1.69 -5.80 -0.23
CA TRP A 53 0.94 -4.65 -0.73
C TRP A 53 0.81 -3.57 0.33
N HIS A 54 1.04 -2.32 -0.07
CA HIS A 54 0.69 -1.13 0.72
C HIS A 54 -0.17 -0.18 -0.14
N ILE A 55 -1.36 0.16 0.35
CA ILE A 55 -2.29 1.05 -0.34
C ILE A 55 -2.47 2.29 0.52
N ASP A 56 -2.16 3.46 -0.04
CA ASP A 56 -2.32 4.74 0.64
C ASP A 56 -2.75 5.82 -0.36
N THR A 57 -3.27 6.91 0.19
CA THR A 57 -3.75 8.10 -0.49
C THR A 57 -2.81 9.27 -0.26
N ASN A 58 -2.02 9.22 0.83
CA ASN A 58 -1.05 10.23 1.18
C ASN A 58 0.25 10.03 0.37
N PRO A 59 0.62 10.97 -0.52
CA PRO A 59 1.83 10.87 -1.32
C PRO A 59 3.12 10.93 -0.48
N GLU A 60 3.10 11.53 0.70
CA GLU A 60 4.27 11.62 1.58
C GLU A 60 4.65 10.23 2.12
N VAL A 61 3.67 9.45 2.58
CA VAL A 61 3.90 8.08 3.07
C VAL A 61 4.42 7.19 1.94
N ILE A 62 3.78 7.25 0.77
CA ILE A 62 4.21 6.50 -0.42
C ILE A 62 5.65 6.88 -0.81
N SER A 63 5.97 8.18 -0.83
CA SER A 63 7.30 8.65 -1.21
C SER A 63 8.35 8.23 -0.19
N GLN A 64 8.09 8.35 1.11
CA GLN A 64 9.00 7.90 2.18
C GLN A 64 9.29 6.40 2.11
N LEU A 65 8.25 5.59 1.85
CA LEU A 65 8.38 4.14 1.73
C LEU A 65 9.05 3.71 0.41
N ALA A 66 8.80 4.42 -0.69
CA ALA A 66 9.43 4.17 -1.99
C ALA A 66 10.90 4.58 -2.05
N VAL A 67 11.29 5.70 -1.42
CA VAL A 67 12.70 6.15 -1.37
C VAL A 67 13.60 5.13 -0.65
N LYS A 68 13.02 4.38 0.31
CA LYS A 68 13.72 3.27 0.98
C LYS A 68 14.03 2.09 0.03
N PHE A 69 13.23 1.91 -1.03
CA PHE A 69 13.48 0.93 -2.09
C PHE A 69 14.61 1.37 -3.05
N LEU A 70 14.70 2.67 -3.37
CA LEU A 70 15.77 3.19 -4.24
C LEU A 70 17.15 3.20 -3.56
N LEU A 71 17.21 3.47 -2.25
CA LEU A 71 18.45 3.34 -1.47
C LEU A 71 18.92 1.88 -1.33
N SER A 72 18.01 0.90 -1.47
CA SER A 72 18.31 -0.53 -1.46
C SER A 72 19.11 -0.99 -2.67
N LEU A 73 18.99 -0.34 -3.83
CA LEU A 73 19.75 -0.70 -5.03
C LEU A 73 21.20 -0.20 -5.01
N LEU A 74 21.50 0.84 -4.22
CA LEU A 74 22.82 1.45 -4.15
C LEU A 74 23.70 0.91 -3.01
N ALA A 75 23.14 0.20 -2.03
CA ALA A 75 23.87 -0.27 -0.85
C ALA A 75 23.77 -1.80 -0.67
N GLN A 76 24.26 -2.55 -1.65
CA GLN A 76 24.48 -3.98 -1.44
C GLN A 76 25.68 -4.15 -0.50
N TRP A 77 25.47 -4.85 0.64
CA TRP A 77 26.42 -5.67 1.41
C TRP A 77 26.62 -5.43 2.93
N VAL A 78 26.04 -4.41 3.59
CA VAL A 78 26.19 -4.29 5.07
C VAL A 78 24.88 -4.13 5.87
N LEU A 79 23.74 -3.88 5.22
CA LEU A 79 22.45 -3.60 5.90
C LEU A 79 21.36 -4.66 5.69
N SER A 80 21.72 -5.88 5.32
CA SER A 80 20.78 -6.96 4.95
C SER A 80 19.90 -7.49 6.09
N ALA A 81 20.05 -7.00 7.33
CA ALA A 81 19.28 -7.45 8.49
C ALA A 81 18.15 -6.50 8.93
N PHE A 82 18.00 -5.32 8.29
CA PHE A 82 17.05 -4.29 8.74
C PHE A 82 16.26 -3.61 7.62
N MET A 83 16.26 -4.20 6.41
CA MET A 83 15.69 -3.54 5.23
C MET A 83 14.41 -4.21 4.74
N ILE A 84 13.33 -3.46 4.90
CA ILE A 84 11.95 -3.84 4.61
C ILE A 84 11.66 -3.78 3.13
N PHE A 85 11.15 -4.88 2.59
CA PHE A 85 10.72 -4.99 1.21
C PHE A 85 9.20 -4.85 1.11
N ILE A 86 8.73 -3.70 0.65
CA ILE A 86 7.38 -3.60 0.10
C ILE A 86 7.47 -3.93 -1.38
N LYS A 87 6.83 -5.03 -1.79
CA LYS A 87 6.86 -5.45 -3.20
C LYS A 87 6.08 -4.48 -4.08
N TYR A 88 4.88 -4.09 -3.64
CA TYR A 88 3.99 -3.26 -4.43
C TYR A 88 3.31 -2.18 -3.58
N GLN A 89 3.34 -0.95 -4.07
CA GLN A 89 2.65 0.19 -3.47
C GLN A 89 1.60 0.71 -4.44
N LEU A 90 0.38 0.93 -3.97
CA LEU A 90 -0.68 1.55 -4.76
C LEU A 90 -1.02 2.91 -4.15
N HIS A 91 -0.73 3.97 -4.89
CA HIS A 91 -1.15 5.32 -4.58
C HIS A 91 -2.52 5.58 -5.23
N VAL A 92 -3.56 5.72 -4.42
CA VAL A 92 -4.90 6.03 -4.91
C VAL A 92 -5.06 7.55 -4.95
N THR A 93 -5.11 8.12 -6.15
CA THR A 93 -5.22 9.57 -6.38
C THR A 93 -5.94 9.87 -7.69
N PRO A 94 -6.88 10.83 -7.72
CA PRO A 94 -7.58 11.23 -8.94
C PRO A 94 -6.70 12.03 -9.92
N MET A 95 -5.63 12.65 -9.41
CA MET A 95 -4.60 13.31 -10.24
C MET A 95 -3.58 12.24 -10.63
N ARG A 96 -3.11 12.19 -11.89
CA ARG A 96 -1.99 11.31 -12.29
C ARG A 96 -0.65 11.94 -11.86
N PRO A 97 0.00 11.47 -10.78
CA PRO A 97 1.36 11.91 -10.49
C PRO A 97 2.35 11.26 -11.45
N GLU A 98 3.50 11.91 -11.66
CA GLU A 98 4.68 11.27 -12.24
C GLU A 98 5.08 10.05 -11.40
N ARG A 99 5.52 8.97 -12.05
CA ARG A 99 5.95 7.75 -11.36
C ARG A 99 7.16 8.04 -10.48
N THR A 100 6.99 7.97 -9.16
CA THR A 100 8.07 8.17 -8.18
C THR A 100 9.06 7.01 -8.15
N ALA A 101 8.60 5.76 -8.35
CA ALA A 101 9.43 4.56 -8.36
C ALA A 101 8.76 3.40 -9.13
N SER A 102 9.53 2.36 -9.48
CA SER A 102 9.04 1.20 -10.25
C SER A 102 8.04 0.32 -9.48
N ASN A 103 8.11 0.32 -8.14
CA ASN A 103 7.19 -0.40 -7.26
C ASN A 103 5.96 0.43 -6.83
N VAL A 104 5.79 1.65 -7.36
CA VAL A 104 4.65 2.52 -7.06
C VAL A 104 3.71 2.57 -8.27
N PHE A 105 2.51 2.02 -8.09
CA PHE A 105 1.40 2.10 -9.01
C PHE A 105 0.48 3.24 -8.62
N THR A 106 -0.17 3.86 -9.61
CA THR A 106 -1.10 4.98 -9.39
C THR A 106 -2.42 4.65 -10.06
N SER A 107 -3.52 4.90 -9.36
CA SER A 107 -4.86 4.68 -9.89
C SER A 107 -5.84 5.68 -9.27
N ALA A 108 -6.90 6.04 -9.99
CA ALA A 108 -7.95 6.90 -9.45
C ALA A 108 -8.79 6.18 -8.39
N SER A 109 -8.89 4.86 -8.48
CA SER A 109 -9.60 4.03 -7.51
C SER A 109 -9.00 2.62 -7.41
N VAL A 110 -9.31 1.92 -6.30
CA VAL A 110 -8.85 0.54 -6.07
C VAL A 110 -9.57 -0.41 -7.01
N GLU A 111 -10.87 -0.20 -7.22
CA GLU A 111 -11.73 -0.95 -8.15
C GLU A 111 -11.19 -0.84 -9.59
N GLN A 112 -10.74 0.35 -10.01
CA GLN A 112 -10.18 0.52 -11.35
C GLN A 112 -8.85 -0.23 -11.53
N PHE A 113 -8.04 -0.32 -10.47
CA PHE A 113 -6.74 -0.99 -10.55
C PHE A 113 -6.88 -2.52 -10.51
N PHE A 114 -7.70 -3.04 -9.59
CA PHE A 114 -7.86 -4.49 -9.38
C PHE A 114 -8.99 -5.11 -10.20
N GLY A 115 -10.05 -4.36 -10.52
CA GLY A 115 -11.19 -4.83 -11.31
C GLY A 115 -10.93 -4.89 -12.82
N SER A 116 -9.73 -4.50 -13.28
CA SER A 116 -9.30 -4.64 -14.67
C SER A 116 -8.46 -5.90 -14.91
N ILE A 117 -8.36 -6.80 -13.92
CA ILE A 117 -7.64 -8.09 -13.98
C ILE A 117 -8.63 -9.24 -14.16
#